data_AF-A0A511BAB1-F1
#
_entry.id   AF-A0A511BAB1-F1
#
_cell.length_a   1.000
_cell.length_b   1.000
_cell.length_c   1.000
_cell.angle_alpha   90.00
_cell.angle_beta   90.00
_cell.angle_gamma   90.00
#
_symmetry.space_group_name_H-M   'P 1'
#
loop_
_entity.id
_entity.type
_entity.pdbx_description
1 polymer ?
#
loop_
_entity_poly.entity_id
_entity_poly.type
_entity_poly.pdbx_seq_one_letter_code
_entity_poly.pdbx_strand_id
1 'polypeptide(L)' 'MIRSRVEHVFADQELQTGLFIQTVGVTRASMRIGLANIAYNMRRFLFLERISAKV' A
#
# COMPACT_ATOMS: atom_id res chain seq x y z
N MET A 1 -19.53 1.48 4.69
CA MET A 1 -18.93 2.75 4.23
C MET A 1 -18.14 2.43 2.98
N ILE A 2 -18.61 2.83 1.80
CA ILE A 2 -17.94 2.53 0.52
C ILE A 2 -16.72 3.44 0.45
N ARG A 3 -15.55 2.95 0.88
CA ARG A 3 -14.28 3.64 0.64
C ARG A 3 -13.87 3.37 -0.81
N SER A 4 -13.52 4.42 -1.54
CA SER A 4 -12.96 4.33 -2.88
C SER A 4 -11.75 3.37 -2.81
N ARG A 5 -11.67 2.36 -3.70
CA ARG A 5 -10.55 1.37 -3.70
C ARG A 5 -9.17 2.04 -3.63
N VAL A 6 -9.08 3.24 -4.19
CA VAL A 6 -7.88 4.06 -4.30
C VAL A 6 -7.56 4.78 -2.99
N GLU A 7 -8.54 5.37 -2.30
CA GLU A 7 -8.35 6.04 -0.99
C GLU A 7 -7.78 5.10 0.07
N HIS A 8 -8.22 3.83 0.08
CA HIS A 8 -7.69 2.86 1.04
C HIS A 8 -6.21 2.55 0.79
N VAL A 9 -5.81 2.44 -0.48
CA VAL A 9 -4.41 2.23 -0.87
C VAL A 9 -3.58 3.44 -0.47
N PHE A 10 -4.06 4.65 -0.75
CA PHE A 10 -3.37 5.89 -0.41
C PHE A 10 -3.20 6.05 1.10
N ALA A 11 -4.23 5.79 1.91
CA ALA A 11 -4.15 5.89 3.36
C ALA A 11 -3.14 4.89 3.97
N ASP A 12 -3.06 3.66 3.42
CA ASP A 12 -2.08 2.67 3.89
C ASP A 12 -0.65 3.04 3.46
N GLN A 13 -0.49 3.57 2.25
CA GLN A 13 0.78 4.09 1.76
C GLN A 13 1.24 5.32 2.55
N GLU A 14 0.33 6.25 2.84
CA GLU A 14 0.57 7.44 3.68
C GLU A 14 1.00 7.05 5.09
N LEU A 15 0.38 6.00 5.67
CA LEU A 15 0.81 5.45 6.95
C LEU A 15 2.22 4.85 6.88
N GLN A 16 2.58 4.21 5.77
CA GLN A 16 3.89 3.56 5.59
C GLN A 16 5.01 4.53 5.21
N THR A 17 4.73 5.60 4.48
CA THR A 17 5.74 6.59 4.06
C THR A 17 5.74 7.87 4.88
N GLY A 18 4.74 8.07 5.74
CA GLY A 18 4.36 9.39 6.24
C GLY A 18 3.62 10.19 5.15
N LEU A 19 3.05 11.34 5.51
CA LEU A 19 2.35 12.25 4.58
C LEU A 19 3.16 12.59 3.31
N PHE A 20 4.49 12.45 3.35
CA PHE A 20 5.39 12.76 2.23
C PHE A 20 6.60 11.83 2.16
N ILE A 21 7.03 11.52 0.93
CA ILE A 21 8.27 10.76 0.67
C ILE A 21 9.46 11.73 0.65
N GLN A 22 10.13 11.87 1.79
CA GLN A 22 11.29 12.77 1.95
C GLN A 22 12.62 12.06 1.64
N THR A 23 12.79 11.55 0.43
CA THR A 23 14.05 10.91 0.00
C THR A 23 14.87 11.77 -0.95
N VAL A 24 16.18 11.82 -0.74
CA VAL A 24 17.12 12.46 -1.67
C VAL A 24 17.22 11.62 -2.96
N GLY A 25 16.72 12.20 -4.06
CA GLY A 25 16.77 11.62 -5.40
C GLY A 25 15.46 10.95 -5.84
N VAL A 26 15.05 11.25 -7.08
CA VAL A 26 13.80 10.75 -7.69
C VAL A 26 13.79 9.22 -7.77
N THR A 27 14.91 8.60 -8.14
CA THR A 27 15.02 7.12 -8.20
C THR A 27 14.72 6.45 -6.86
N ARG A 28 15.16 7.06 -5.74
CA ARG A 28 14.92 6.55 -4.39
C ARG A 28 13.45 6.75 -3.98
N ALA A 29 12.85 7.87 -4.39
CA ALA A 29 11.43 8.11 -4.18
C ALA A 29 10.56 7.09 -4.95
N SER A 30 10.86 6.86 -6.23
CA SER A 30 10.18 5.86 -7.06
C SER A 30 10.29 4.46 -6.48
N MET A 31 11.48 4.08 -5.96
CA MET A 31 11.65 2.79 -5.32
C MET A 31 10.82 2.64 -4.04
N ARG A 32 10.72 3.68 -3.20
CA ARG A 32 9.85 3.66 -2.00
C ARG A 32 8.37 3.54 -2.36
N ILE A 33 7.91 4.26 -3.38
CA ILE A 33 6.52 4.15 -3.87
C ILE A 33 6.25 2.73 -4.36
N GLY A 34 7.14 2.20 -5.20
CA GLY A 34 7.02 0.84 -5.72
C GLY A 34 6.97 -0.21 -4.61
N LEU A 35 7.83 -0.07 -3.60
CA LEU A 35 7.88 -0.98 -2.45
C LEU A 35 6.60 -0.90 -1.59
N ALA A 36 6.09 0.30 -1.33
CA ALA A 36 4.85 0.50 -0.58
C ALA A 36 3.65 -0.15 -1.31
N ASN A 37 3.59 -0.04 -2.64
CA ASN A 37 2.57 -0.70 -3.45
C ASN A 37 2.67 -2.24 -3.40
N ILE A 38 3.88 -2.80 -3.47
CA ILE A 38 4.10 -4.25 -3.33
C ILE A 38 3.66 -4.72 -1.94
N ALA A 39 4.09 -4.02 -0.88
CA ALA A 39 3.73 -4.37 0.49
C ALA A 39 2.21 -4.35 0.72
N TYR A 40 1.52 -3.34 0.21
CA TYR A 40 0.06 -3.25 0.26
C TYR A 40 -0.61 -4.42 -0.47
N ASN A 41 -0.18 -4.71 -1.71
CA ASN A 41 -0.77 -5.81 -2.49
C ASN A 41 -0.53 -7.19 -1.84
N MET A 42 0.63 -7.41 -1.21
CA MET A 42 0.91 -8.66 -0.48
C MET A 42 0.02 -8.81 0.76
N ARG A 43 -0.14 -7.75 1.55
CA ARG A 43 -1.06 -7.76 2.71
C ARG A 43 -2.49 -8.03 2.28
N ARG A 44 -2.92 -7.40 1.19
CA ARG A 44 -4.24 -7.58 0.61
C ARG A 44 -4.45 -9.00 0.09
N PHE A 45 -3.45 -9.58 -0.57
CA PHE A 45 -3.49 -10.97 -1.02
C PHE A 45 -3.71 -11.93 0.14
N LEU A 46 -2.92 -11.80 1.22
CA LEU A 46 -3.08 -12.62 2.43
C LEU A 46 -4.46 -12.45 3.09
N PHE A 47 -5.02 -11.25 3.07
CA PHE A 47 -6.37 -11.00 3.58
C PHE A 47 -7.44 -11.69 2.74
N LEU A 48 -7.33 -11.63 1.40
CA LEU A 48 -8.26 -12.30 0.50
C LEU A 48 -8.13 -13.83 0.59
N GLU A 49 -6.91 -14.37 0.65
CA GLU A 49 -6.65 -15.79 0.89
C GLU A 49 -7.31 -16.27 2.19
N ARG A 50 -7.17 -15.51 3.29
CA ARG A 50 -7.82 -15.85 4.57
C ARG A 50 -9.35 -15.83 4.50
N ILE A 51 -9.94 -14.94 3.70
CA ILE A 51 -11.39 -14.89 3.51
C ILE A 51 -11.83 -16.06 2.61
N SER A 52 -11.09 -16.34 1.55
CA SER A 52 -11.40 -17.42 0.62
C SER A 52 -11.27 -18.80 1.27
N ALA A 53 -10.29 -19.00 2.16
CA ALA A 53 -10.12 -20.23 2.93
C ALA A 53 -11.14 -20.42 4.06
N LYS A 54 -12.00 -19.42 4.30
CA LYS A 54 -13.07 -19.44 5.31
C LYS A 54 -14.43 -19.84 4.71
N VAL A 55 -14.46 -20.14 3.41
CA VAL A 55 -15.58 -20.77 2.68
C VAL A 55 -15.34 -22.26 2.61
#